data_AF-L9WTP1-F1
#
_entry.id   AF-L9WTP1-F1
#
_cell.length_a   1.000
_cell.length_b   1.000
_cell.length_c   1.000
_cell.angle_alpha   90.00
_cell.angle_beta   90.00
_cell.angle_gamma   90.00
#
_symmetry.space_group_name_H-M   'P 1'
#
loop_
_entity.id
_entity.type
_entity.pdbx_description
1 polymer ?
#
loop_
_entity_poly.entity_id
_entity_poly.type
_entity_poly.pdbx_seq_one_letter_code
_entity_poly.pdbx_strand_id
1 'polypeptide(L)'
;MNRSKRANHFGTICEKRMARKRRFELERASWHDARFGNGTPVEIKSTMLKHSDGQPGNFKVYREYHEKLRRADGWYCFVVYRPHGRSGCTVVKDKMVQASNLPLLRWHGGGDHRGTEQAKIAIDDVF
;
A
#
# COMPACT_ATOMS: atom_id res chain seq x y z
N MET A 1 9.86 -17.74 9.42
CA MET A 1 8.71 -16.95 8.90
C MET A 1 8.92 -16.72 7.42
N ASN A 2 7.99 -17.14 6.55
CA ASN A 2 8.06 -16.91 5.10
C ASN A 2 8.01 -15.40 4.78
N ARG A 3 8.67 -14.95 3.70
CA ARG A 3 8.65 -13.59 3.15
C ARG A 3 7.25 -12.97 3.09
N SER A 4 6.21 -13.71 2.67
CA SER A 4 4.82 -13.21 2.61
C SER A 4 4.24 -12.91 3.99
N LYS A 5 4.42 -13.82 4.96
CA LYS A 5 4.02 -13.62 6.36
C LYS A 5 4.74 -12.41 6.97
N ARG A 6 6.02 -12.19 6.61
CA ARG A 6 6.81 -11.02 7.04
C ARG A 6 6.33 -9.72 6.43
N ALA A 7 6.01 -9.71 5.14
CA ALA A 7 5.42 -8.56 4.49
C ALA A 7 4.07 -8.18 5.12
N ASN A 8 3.19 -9.16 5.37
CA ASN A 8 1.91 -8.93 6.03
C ASN A 8 2.10 -8.35 7.44
N HIS A 9 2.98 -8.95 8.27
CA HIS A 9 3.26 -8.44 9.62
C HIS A 9 3.64 -6.96 9.66
N PHE A 10 4.55 -6.51 8.78
CA PHE A 10 4.92 -5.10 8.74
C PHE A 10 3.88 -4.22 8.06
N GLY A 11 3.10 -4.77 7.12
CA GLY A 11 1.94 -4.11 6.53
C GLY A 11 0.93 -3.70 7.59
N THR A 12 0.52 -4.65 8.44
CA THR A 12 -0.40 -4.40 9.56
C THR A 12 0.14 -3.34 10.53
N ILE A 13 1.46 -3.32 10.79
CA ILE A 13 2.07 -2.28 11.64
C ILE A 13 1.95 -0.90 10.98
N CYS A 14 2.20 -0.81 9.66
CA CYS A 14 2.08 0.44 8.91
C CYS A 14 0.63 0.93 8.88
N GLU A 15 -0.32 0.05 8.60
CA GLU A 15 -1.77 0.35 8.59
C GLU A 15 -2.21 0.97 9.92
N LYS A 16 -1.97 0.29 11.04
CA LYS A 16 -2.32 0.79 12.38
C LYS A 16 -1.66 2.13 12.68
N ARG A 17 -0.39 2.29 12.30
CA ARG A 17 0.35 3.53 12.53
C ARG A 17 -0.21 4.68 11.69
N MET A 18 -0.56 4.44 10.42
CA MET A 18 -1.13 5.46 9.54
C MET A 18 -2.56 5.82 9.94
N ALA A 19 -3.37 4.84 10.31
CA ALA A 19 -4.71 5.09 10.83
C ALA A 19 -4.69 6.02 12.04
N ARG A 20 -3.78 5.77 13.00
CA ARG A 20 -3.59 6.69 14.14
C ARG A 20 -3.05 8.06 13.71
N LYS A 21 -2.02 8.11 12.85
CA LYS A 21 -1.38 9.37 12.42
C LYS A 21 -2.34 10.28 11.67
N ARG A 22 -3.16 9.70 10.79
CA ARG A 22 -4.03 10.41 9.85
C ARG A 22 -5.51 10.43 10.27
N ARG A 23 -5.83 9.81 11.41
CA ARG A 23 -7.20 9.65 11.93
C ARG A 23 -8.12 8.93 10.94
N PHE A 24 -7.62 7.84 10.38
CA PHE A 24 -8.47 6.95 9.56
C PHE A 24 -9.24 5.98 10.45
N GLU A 25 -10.41 5.62 9.98
CA GLU A 25 -11.18 4.50 10.50
C GLU A 25 -10.81 3.25 9.69
N LEU A 26 -10.18 2.27 10.35
CA LEU A 26 -9.80 1.01 9.68
C LEU A 26 -11.04 0.19 9.37
N GLU A 27 -11.10 -0.37 8.15
CA GLU A 27 -12.20 -1.23 7.71
C GLU A 27 -11.70 -2.62 7.30
N ARG A 28 -12.57 -3.62 7.44
CA ARG A 28 -12.36 -4.96 6.87
C ARG A 28 -13.03 -5.10 5.51
N ALA A 29 -12.89 -4.08 4.67
CA ALA A 29 -13.45 -4.12 3.32
C ALA A 29 -12.55 -4.94 2.39
N SER A 30 -13.13 -5.46 1.31
CA SER A 30 -12.42 -6.32 0.36
C SER A 30 -11.53 -5.57 -0.63
N TRP A 31 -11.62 -4.24 -0.69
CA TRP A 31 -10.97 -3.44 -1.74
C TRP A 31 -10.34 -2.12 -1.24
N HIS A 32 -10.49 -1.78 0.05
CA HIS A 32 -9.82 -0.65 0.70
C HIS A 32 -9.56 -0.95 2.18
N ASP A 33 -8.54 -0.33 2.77
CA ASP A 33 -8.11 -0.61 4.15
C ASP A 33 -8.76 0.30 5.21
N ALA A 34 -9.16 1.51 4.82
CA ALA A 34 -9.65 2.51 5.77
C ALA A 34 -10.53 3.59 5.13
N ARG A 35 -11.08 4.49 5.94
CA ARG A 35 -11.73 5.72 5.49
C ARG A 35 -11.22 6.94 6.24
N PHE A 36 -11.30 8.09 5.59
CA PHE A 36 -11.33 9.37 6.30
C PHE A 36 -12.64 9.49 7.10
N GLY A 37 -12.68 10.36 8.11
CA GLY A 37 -13.90 10.58 8.90
C GLY A 37 -15.10 11.13 8.11
N ASN A 38 -14.88 11.61 6.87
CA ASN A 38 -15.95 12.00 5.95
C ASN A 38 -16.45 10.82 5.06
N GLY A 39 -15.98 9.60 5.30
CA GLY A 39 -16.36 8.40 4.56
C GLY A 39 -15.56 8.14 3.27
N THR A 40 -14.68 9.05 2.83
CA THR A 40 -13.86 8.84 1.63
C THR A 40 -12.89 7.65 1.83
N PRO A 41 -12.87 6.66 0.93
CA PRO A 41 -12.06 5.45 1.09
C PRO A 41 -10.56 5.70 0.92
N VAL A 42 -9.78 4.96 1.69
CA VAL A 42 -8.31 5.00 1.72
C VAL A 42 -7.76 3.58 1.59
N GLU A 43 -6.86 3.38 0.63
CA GLU A 43 -6.06 2.16 0.49
C GLU A 43 -4.65 2.41 1.01
N ILE A 44 -4.16 1.60 1.94
CA ILE A 44 -2.83 1.74 2.55
C ILE A 44 -1.86 0.76 1.89
N LYS A 45 -0.90 1.28 1.13
CA LYS A 45 0.16 0.46 0.53
C LYS A 45 1.48 0.72 1.21
N SER A 46 2.05 -0.34 1.78
CA SER A 46 3.36 -0.28 2.44
C SER A 46 4.40 -1.09 1.70
N THR A 47 5.64 -0.61 1.70
CA THR A 47 6.77 -1.34 1.13
C THR A 47 8.05 -1.08 1.91
N MET A 48 8.97 -2.05 1.85
CA MET A 48 10.26 -1.94 2.50
C MET A 48 11.16 -1.00 1.70
N LEU A 49 11.93 -0.13 2.37
CA LEU A 49 12.86 0.79 1.72
C LEU A 49 13.83 0.05 0.78
N LYS A 50 14.42 -1.03 1.27
CA LYS A 50 15.40 -1.85 0.56
C LYS A 50 15.28 -3.30 1.03
N HIS A 51 15.23 -4.22 0.09
CA HIS A 51 15.23 -5.66 0.33
C HIS A 51 16.63 -6.15 0.72
N SER A 52 16.73 -7.41 1.14
CA SER A 52 18.00 -8.02 1.58
C SER A 52 19.04 -8.14 0.48
N ASP A 53 18.61 -8.19 -0.78
CA ASP A 53 19.45 -8.19 -1.98
C ASP A 53 19.86 -6.77 -2.43
N GLY A 54 19.44 -5.75 -1.68
CA GLY A 54 19.74 -4.36 -1.98
C GLY A 54 18.80 -3.71 -3.00
N GLN A 55 17.81 -4.41 -3.53
CA GLN A 55 16.84 -3.78 -4.43
C GLN A 55 15.82 -2.95 -3.64
N PRO A 56 15.37 -1.79 -4.16
CA PRO A 56 14.31 -1.03 -3.52
C PRO A 56 12.99 -1.81 -3.53
N GLY A 57 12.12 -1.53 -2.55
CA GLY A 57 10.75 -2.02 -2.56
C GLY A 57 9.92 -1.37 -3.66
N ASN A 58 8.76 -1.96 -3.94
CA ASN A 58 7.72 -1.39 -4.79
C ASN A 58 6.36 -1.52 -4.12
N PHE A 59 5.42 -0.67 -4.51
CA PHE A 59 4.02 -0.78 -4.14
C PHE A 59 3.29 -1.61 -5.19
N LYS A 60 2.45 -2.54 -4.75
CA LYS A 60 1.58 -3.31 -5.63
C LYS A 60 0.18 -2.74 -5.60
N VAL A 61 -0.37 -2.47 -6.77
CA VAL A 61 -1.73 -2.00 -6.97
C VAL A 61 -2.45 -2.98 -7.88
N TYR A 62 -3.67 -3.37 -7.51
CA TYR A 62 -4.51 -4.25 -8.31
C TYR A 62 -5.52 -3.43 -9.10
N ARG A 63 -5.70 -3.76 -10.39
CA ARG A 63 -6.50 -2.97 -11.32
C ARG A 63 -7.94 -2.79 -10.83
N GLU A 64 -8.60 -3.88 -10.47
CA GLU A 64 -10.00 -3.85 -10.03
C GLU A 64 -10.21 -2.92 -8.82
N TYR A 65 -9.32 -2.99 -7.82
CA TYR A 65 -9.43 -2.19 -6.61
C TYR A 65 -9.04 -0.73 -6.87
N HIS A 66 -8.03 -0.50 -7.71
CA HIS A 66 -7.67 0.84 -8.16
C HIS A 66 -8.83 1.55 -8.86
N GLU A 67 -9.51 0.86 -9.77
CA GLU A 67 -10.64 1.41 -10.48
C GLU A 67 -11.81 1.72 -9.54
N LYS A 68 -12.10 0.85 -8.56
CA LYS A 68 -13.10 1.13 -7.51
C LYS A 68 -12.73 2.35 -6.67
N LEU A 69 -11.48 2.42 -6.21
CA LEU A 69 -10.96 3.52 -5.42
C LEU A 69 -11.02 4.84 -6.19
N ARG A 70 -10.62 4.84 -7.46
CA ARG A 70 -10.69 6.02 -8.34
C ARG A 70 -12.13 6.48 -8.57
N ARG A 71 -13.08 5.57 -8.79
CA ARG A 71 -14.51 5.91 -8.94
C ARG A 71 -15.12 6.51 -7.66
N ALA A 72 -14.60 6.12 -6.51
CA ALA A 72 -15.06 6.59 -5.20
C ALA A 72 -14.30 7.85 -4.70
N ASP A 73 -13.57 8.54 -5.57
CA ASP A 73 -12.69 9.67 -5.22
C ASP A 73 -11.72 9.36 -4.06
N GLY A 74 -11.29 8.10 -4.02
CA GLY A 74 -10.50 7.55 -2.94
C GLY A 74 -9.01 7.88 -3.02
N TRP A 75 -8.30 7.55 -1.94
CA TRP A 75 -6.91 7.94 -1.75
C TRP A 75 -6.02 6.74 -1.45
N TYR A 76 -4.79 6.81 -1.91
CA TYR A 76 -3.72 5.95 -1.44
C TYR A 76 -2.97 6.61 -0.28
N CYS A 77 -2.64 5.83 0.74
CA CYS A 77 -1.63 6.14 1.74
C CYS A 77 -0.41 5.26 1.49
N PHE A 78 0.62 5.81 0.83
CA PHE A 78 1.87 5.09 0.59
C PHE A 78 2.81 5.22 1.77
N VAL A 79 3.40 4.11 2.20
CA VAL A 79 4.28 4.03 3.37
C VAL A 79 5.55 3.28 3.03
N VAL A 80 6.71 3.93 3.18
CA VAL A 80 8.01 3.28 3.09
C VAL A 80 8.52 2.99 4.49
N TYR A 81 8.87 1.74 4.77
CA TYR A 81 9.35 1.33 6.08
C TYR A 81 10.71 0.63 6.04
N ARG A 82 11.43 0.66 7.16
CA ARG A 82 12.65 -0.11 7.40
C ARG A 82 12.44 -1.01 8.61
N PRO A 83 12.42 -2.35 8.44
CA PRO A 83 12.35 -3.26 9.56
C PRO A 83 13.68 -3.26 10.32
N HIS A 84 13.64 -3.44 11.63
CA HIS A 84 14.82 -3.65 12.47
C HIS A 84 14.49 -4.65 13.60
N GLY A 85 15.43 -5.53 13.90
CA GLY A 85 15.18 -6.66 14.80
C GLY A 85 14.03 -7.55 14.33
N ARG A 86 13.35 -8.19 15.28
CA ARG A 86 12.27 -9.14 14.97
C ARG A 86 10.98 -8.46 14.53
N SER A 87 10.58 -7.40 15.25
CA SER A 87 9.28 -6.72 15.10
C SER A 87 9.38 -5.20 15.03
N GLY A 88 10.59 -4.64 15.09
CA GLY A 88 10.81 -3.19 14.97
C GLY A 88 10.55 -2.73 13.54
N CYS A 89 9.84 -1.60 13.42
CA CYS A 89 9.47 -1.02 12.14
C CYS A 89 9.56 0.51 12.24
N THR A 90 10.49 1.09 11.48
CA THR A 90 10.59 2.54 11.33
C THR A 90 9.89 2.94 10.04
N VAL A 91 8.88 3.82 10.12
CA VAL A 91 8.34 4.49 8.93
C VAL A 91 9.34 5.56 8.50
N VAL A 92 9.82 5.46 7.27
CA VAL A 92 10.84 6.35 6.68
C VAL A 92 10.18 7.52 5.94
N LYS A 93 9.16 7.22 5.12
CA LYS A 93 8.36 8.22 4.40
C LYS A 93 6.90 7.77 4.34
N ASP A 94 5.97 8.72 4.31
CA ASP A 94 4.58 8.46 3.96
C ASP A 94 3.99 9.61 3.14
N LYS A 95 3.14 9.29 2.16
CA LYS A 95 2.49 10.26 1.26
C LYS A 95 1.06 9.86 0.97
N MET A 96 0.17 10.85 0.92
CA MET A 96 -1.20 10.68 0.45
C MET A 96 -1.26 11.06 -1.02
N VAL A 97 -1.87 10.21 -1.84
CA VAL A 97 -2.06 10.46 -3.27
C VAL A 97 -3.48 10.07 -3.65
N GLN A 98 -4.24 11.01 -4.21
CA GLN A 98 -5.57 10.71 -4.73
C GLN A 98 -5.46 9.68 -5.86
N ALA A 99 -6.37 8.71 -5.92
CA ALA A 99 -6.27 7.60 -6.87
C ALA A 99 -6.26 8.09 -8.34
N SER A 100 -6.91 9.21 -8.63
CA SER A 100 -6.88 9.86 -9.95
C SER A 100 -5.52 10.44 -10.35
N ASN A 101 -4.65 10.71 -9.38
CA ASN A 101 -3.33 11.35 -9.56
C ASN A 101 -2.17 10.36 -9.59
N LEU A 102 -2.43 9.04 -9.60
CA LEU A 102 -1.37 8.07 -9.83
C LEU A 102 -0.79 8.20 -11.25
N PRO A 103 0.52 7.92 -11.44
CA PRO A 103 1.11 7.86 -12.77
C PRO A 103 0.43 6.79 -13.62
N LEU A 104 0.66 6.82 -14.94
CA LEU A 104 0.13 5.82 -15.86
C LEU A 104 0.62 4.42 -15.44
N LEU A 105 -0.31 3.59 -14.98
CA LEU A 105 -0.02 2.24 -14.50
C LEU A 105 0.05 1.27 -15.68
N ARG A 106 1.17 0.54 -15.78
CA ARG A 106 1.30 -0.60 -16.69
C ARG A 106 0.81 -1.85 -15.98
N TRP A 107 -0.28 -2.41 -16.49
CA TRP A 107 -0.91 -3.60 -15.93
C TRP A 107 -0.26 -4.87 -16.48
N HIS A 108 -0.06 -5.84 -15.60
CA HIS A 108 0.51 -7.14 -15.93
C HIS A 108 -0.22 -8.25 -15.16
N GLY A 109 -0.22 -9.47 -15.68
CA GLY A 109 -0.82 -10.61 -15.00
C GLY A 109 -0.23 -10.84 -13.59
N GLY A 110 -1.09 -11.02 -12.60
CA GLY A 110 -0.76 -11.21 -11.18
C GLY A 110 -0.17 -12.58 -10.79
N GLY A 111 0.35 -13.37 -11.74
CA GLY A 111 0.73 -14.78 -11.56
C GLY A 111 -0.44 -15.75 -11.81
N ASP A 112 -0.38 -16.97 -11.26
CA ASP A 112 -1.38 -18.05 -11.47
C ASP A 112 -2.80 -17.75 -10.95
N HIS A 113 -3.00 -16.61 -10.28
CA HIS A 113 -4.32 -16.13 -9.89
C HIS A 113 -5.03 -15.51 -11.10
N ARG A 114 -5.66 -16.38 -11.91
CA ARG A 114 -6.51 -16.01 -13.06
C ARG A 114 -7.41 -14.82 -12.69
N GLY A 115 -7.33 -13.75 -13.49
CA GLY A 115 -8.24 -12.60 -13.40
C GLY A 115 -7.75 -11.38 -12.62
N THR A 116 -6.51 -11.37 -12.08
CA THR A 116 -6.00 -10.19 -11.36
C THR A 116 -4.84 -9.53 -12.10
N GLU A 117 -5.13 -8.38 -12.73
CA GLU A 117 -4.08 -7.50 -13.25
C GLU A 117 -3.51 -6.65 -12.11
N GLN A 118 -2.18 -6.51 -12.08
CA GLN A 118 -1.47 -5.69 -11.10
C GLN A 118 -0.45 -4.78 -11.78
N ALA A 119 -0.19 -3.63 -11.15
CA ALA A 119 0.91 -2.73 -11.47
C ALA A 119 1.85 -2.64 -10.27
N LYS A 120 3.14 -2.41 -10.55
CA LYS A 120 4.15 -2.09 -9.55
C LYS A 120 4.55 -0.63 -9.71
N ILE A 121 4.55 0.11 -8.60
CA ILE A 121 4.96 1.52 -8.56
C ILE A 121 6.26 1.58 -7.76
N ALA A 122 7.31 2.18 -8.33
CA ALA A 122 8.56 2.37 -7.62
C ALA A 122 8.39 3.39 -6.48
N ILE A 123 9.26 3.34 -5.47
CA ILE A 123 9.24 4.33 -4.39
C ILE A 123 9.43 5.75 -4.95
N ASP A 124 10.35 5.92 -5.90
CA ASP A 124 10.72 7.22 -6.48
C ASP A 124 9.63 7.80 -7.40
N ASP A 125 8.73 6.97 -7.94
CA ASP A 125 7.56 7.45 -8.69
C ASP A 125 6.49 8.08 -7.77
N VAL A 126 6.57 7.83 -6.46
CA VAL A 126 5.66 8.39 -5.46
C VAL A 126 6.28 9.57 -4.72
N PHE A 127 7.57 9.51 -4.37
CA PHE A 127 8.25 10.44 -3.45
C PHE A 127 9.34 11.26 -4.13
#